data_AF-A0A1Y1Q1Q5-F1
#
_entry.id   AF-A0A1Y1Q1Q5-F1
#
_cell.length_a   1.000
_cell.length_b   1.000
_cell.length_c   1.000
_cell.angle_alpha   90.00
_cell.angle_beta   90.00
_cell.angle_gamma   90.00
#
_symmetry.space_group_name_H-M   'P 1'
#
loop_
_entity.id
_entity.type
_entity.pdbx_description
1 polymer ?
#
loop_
_entity_poly.entity_id
_entity_poly.type
_entity_poly.pdbx_seq_one_letter_code
_entity_poly.pdbx_strand_id
1 'polypeptide(L)'
;MNSKYDNTSCSSGLIQSTAYQPNLFIAKGAVKVTSLTVASDFGKRHDNVLQAIKNLPIPEEFRLLNFQETSYLDSQSKEQPLVEMTRDGFTLLTMGFSGEKAVRWKIAYIHAFNLMEAKLNYQGALIRELLLSNRKWRKILRYRQLKLSQREIGKLLDRFIYVNKS
;
A
#
# COMPACT_ATOMS: atom_id res chain seq x y z
N MET A 1 -52.92 7.01 -12.67
CA MET A 1 -52.46 8.16 -11.87
C MET A 1 -52.52 7.76 -10.40
N ASN A 2 -51.38 7.88 -9.72
CA ASN A 2 -51.05 7.84 -8.29
C ASN A 2 -52.04 7.28 -7.26
N SER A 3 -51.55 6.36 -6.43
CA SER A 3 -51.18 6.68 -5.02
C SER A 3 -51.26 5.40 -4.18
N LYS A 4 -50.12 4.78 -3.87
CA LYS A 4 -50.01 3.81 -2.77
C LYS A 4 -48.57 3.74 -2.29
N TYR A 5 -48.20 4.61 -1.36
CA TYR A 5 -47.18 4.29 -0.37
C TYR A 5 -47.53 5.00 0.93
N ASP A 6 -48.46 4.39 1.67
CA ASP A 6 -48.62 4.63 3.09
C ASP A 6 -47.58 3.80 3.87
N ASN A 7 -47.00 4.51 4.83
CA ASN A 7 -46.12 4.15 5.93
C ASN A 7 -46.17 2.69 6.43
N THR A 8 -45.02 2.13 6.82
CA THR A 8 -44.60 1.91 8.23
C THR A 8 -43.47 0.88 8.29
N SER A 9 -42.59 1.08 9.29
CA SER A 9 -41.58 0.17 9.87
C SER A 9 -40.14 0.34 9.39
N CYS A 10 -39.48 1.25 10.11
CA CYS A 10 -38.06 1.23 10.38
C CYS A 10 -37.69 -0.13 11.01
N SER A 11 -37.19 -1.05 10.19
CA SER A 11 -36.25 -2.06 10.64
C SER A 11 -34.96 -1.76 9.90
N SER A 12 -34.04 -1.14 10.63
CA SER A 12 -32.63 -0.95 10.28
C SER A 12 -32.05 -2.26 9.77
N GLY A 13 -32.16 -2.47 8.46
CA GLY A 13 -31.46 -3.52 7.76
C GLY A 13 -29.98 -3.21 7.88
N LEU A 14 -29.32 -3.85 8.83
CA LEU A 14 -27.89 -4.09 8.74
C LEU A 14 -27.71 -4.83 7.41
N ILE A 15 -27.41 -4.09 6.34
CA ILE A 15 -26.75 -4.66 5.18
C ILE A 15 -25.49 -5.25 5.78
N GLN A 16 -25.49 -6.55 6.03
CA GLN A 16 -24.30 -7.29 6.38
C GLN A 16 -23.32 -7.06 5.24
N SER A 17 -22.47 -6.03 5.38
CA SER A 17 -21.28 -5.91 4.58
C SER A 17 -20.42 -7.09 5.02
N THR A 18 -20.54 -8.20 4.30
CA THR A 18 -19.42 -9.12 4.17
C THR A 18 -18.33 -8.31 3.47
N ALA A 19 -17.63 -7.47 4.23
CA ALA A 19 -16.66 -6.51 3.75
C ALA A 19 -15.50 -7.32 3.23
N TYR A 20 -15.54 -7.62 1.93
CA TYR A 20 -14.46 -8.27 1.22
C TYR A 20 -13.16 -7.50 1.49
N GLN A 21 -12.15 -8.20 2.00
CA GLN A 21 -10.85 -7.63 2.33
C GLN A 21 -9.81 -8.13 1.32
N PRO A 22 -9.30 -7.28 0.43
CA PRO A 22 -8.26 -7.69 -0.50
C PRO A 22 -6.96 -7.99 0.23
N ASN A 23 -6.20 -8.94 -0.31
CA ASN A 23 -4.89 -9.28 0.24
C ASN A 23 -3.86 -8.24 -0.23
N LEU A 24 -3.55 -7.32 0.68
CA LEU A 24 -2.51 -6.30 0.50
C LEU A 24 -1.35 -6.57 1.46
N PHE A 25 -0.15 -6.22 1.04
CA PHE A 25 1.06 -6.37 1.84
C PHE A 25 1.94 -5.12 1.76
N ILE A 26 2.87 -4.99 2.70
CA ILE A 26 3.80 -3.86 2.74
C ILE A 26 5.15 -4.33 2.19
N ALA A 27 5.65 -3.65 1.17
CA ALA A 27 6.97 -3.89 0.60
C ALA A 27 7.68 -2.56 0.30
N LYS A 28 8.94 -2.44 0.73
CA LYS A 28 9.75 -1.21 0.61
C LYS A 28 9.05 0.05 1.17
N GLY A 29 8.25 -0.12 2.24
CA GLY A 29 7.53 0.97 2.89
C GLY A 29 6.26 1.44 2.16
N ALA A 30 5.83 0.74 1.12
CA ALA A 30 4.61 1.03 0.38
C ALA A 30 3.63 -0.16 0.46
N VAL A 31 2.34 0.15 0.41
CA VAL A 31 1.28 -0.87 0.30
C VAL A 31 1.20 -1.37 -1.14
N LYS A 32 1.16 -2.69 -1.31
CA LYS A 32 1.16 -3.37 -2.61
C LYS A 32 0.14 -4.51 -2.67
N VAL A 33 -0.18 -4.90 -3.91
CA VAL A 33 -0.97 -6.09 -4.25
C VAL A 33 -0.25 -6.91 -5.31
N THR A 34 -0.51 -8.22 -5.39
CA THR A 34 0.09 -9.09 -6.42
C THR A 34 -0.84 -9.33 -7.60
N SER A 35 -0.28 -9.65 -8.76
CA SER A 35 -1.06 -10.04 -9.95
C SER A 35 -1.85 -11.34 -9.75
N LEU A 36 -1.41 -12.24 -8.86
CA LEU A 36 -2.18 -13.44 -8.46
C LEU A 36 -3.45 -13.06 -7.71
N THR A 37 -3.34 -12.15 -6.74
CA THR A 37 -4.48 -11.65 -5.99
C THR A 37 -5.48 -11.02 -6.96
N VAL A 38 -5.03 -10.10 -7.83
CA VAL A 38 -5.88 -9.48 -8.86
C VAL A 38 -6.55 -10.52 -9.78
N ALA A 39 -5.85 -11.57 -10.17
CA ALA A 39 -6.40 -12.62 -11.03
C ALA A 39 -7.53 -13.40 -10.34
N SER A 40 -7.25 -13.94 -9.14
CA SER A 40 -8.24 -14.61 -8.29
C SER A 40 -9.46 -13.73 -8.10
N ASP A 41 -9.19 -12.45 -7.90
CA ASP A 41 -10.18 -11.51 -7.47
C ASP A 41 -11.15 -11.09 -8.58
N PHE A 42 -10.61 -10.68 -9.71
CA PHE A 42 -11.45 -10.27 -10.84
C PHE A 42 -11.96 -11.47 -11.65
N GLY A 43 -11.74 -12.70 -11.16
CA GLY A 43 -12.13 -13.95 -11.81
C GLY A 43 -11.44 -14.11 -13.17
N LYS A 44 -10.19 -13.70 -13.27
CA LYS A 44 -9.37 -13.73 -14.49
C LYS A 44 -8.29 -14.79 -14.34
N ARG A 45 -7.88 -15.38 -15.46
CA ARG A 45 -6.66 -16.20 -15.48
C ARG A 45 -5.45 -15.29 -15.22
N HIS A 46 -4.45 -15.82 -14.50
CA HIS A 46 -3.26 -15.06 -14.11
C HIS A 46 -2.40 -14.65 -15.31
N ASP A 47 -2.26 -15.51 -16.31
CA ASP A 47 -1.59 -15.21 -17.58
C ASP A 47 -2.23 -14.02 -18.30
N ASN A 48 -3.55 -13.93 -18.33
CA ASN A 48 -4.26 -12.78 -18.92
C ASN A 48 -3.98 -11.47 -18.16
N VAL A 49 -3.83 -11.53 -16.83
CA VAL A 49 -3.47 -10.36 -16.02
C VAL A 49 -2.03 -9.93 -16.31
N LEU A 50 -1.09 -10.87 -16.39
CA LEU A 50 0.29 -10.60 -16.76
C LEU A 50 0.40 -9.99 -18.17
N GLN A 51 -0.36 -10.52 -19.12
CA GLN A 51 -0.44 -9.99 -20.47
C GLN A 51 -1.03 -8.58 -20.49
N ALA A 52 -2.10 -8.33 -19.73
CA ALA A 52 -2.69 -7.00 -19.60
C ALA A 52 -1.69 -5.98 -19.05
N ILE A 53 -0.92 -6.36 -18.01
CA ILE A 53 0.14 -5.51 -17.45
C ILE A 53 1.19 -5.19 -18.52
N LYS A 54 1.70 -6.21 -19.23
CA LYS A 54 2.72 -6.02 -20.28
C LYS A 54 2.24 -5.09 -21.41
N ASN A 55 0.96 -5.19 -21.77
CA ASN A 55 0.38 -4.44 -22.89
C ASN A 55 -0.12 -3.04 -22.52
N LEU A 56 0.02 -2.59 -21.26
CA LEU A 56 -0.37 -1.23 -20.87
C LEU A 56 0.41 -0.17 -21.69
N PRO A 57 -0.26 0.77 -22.36
CA PRO A 57 0.38 1.84 -23.13
C PRO A 57 0.83 2.98 -22.21
N ILE A 58 1.84 2.70 -21.38
CA ILE A 58 2.37 3.63 -20.37
C ILE A 58 3.85 3.93 -20.58
N PRO A 59 4.33 5.11 -20.17
CA PRO A 59 5.76 5.40 -20.10
C PRO A 59 6.52 4.38 -19.25
N GLU A 60 7.73 4.02 -19.67
CA GLU A 60 8.54 3.02 -18.97
C GLU A 60 8.89 3.44 -17.54
N GLU A 61 9.12 4.73 -17.30
CA GLU A 61 9.32 5.29 -15.96
C GLU A 61 8.14 4.99 -15.01
N PHE A 62 6.91 5.12 -15.51
CA PHE A 62 5.71 4.82 -14.73
C PHE A 62 5.61 3.33 -14.47
N ARG A 63 5.96 2.51 -15.47
CA ARG A 63 5.95 1.05 -15.35
C ARG A 63 6.89 0.58 -14.26
N LEU A 64 8.16 1.00 -14.29
CA LEU A 64 9.18 0.60 -13.33
C LEU A 64 8.85 1.01 -11.89
N LEU A 65 8.16 2.14 -11.70
CA LEU A 65 7.76 2.62 -10.38
C LEU A 65 6.55 1.86 -9.81
N ASN A 66 5.63 1.41 -10.67
CA ASN A 66 4.33 0.89 -10.24
C ASN A 66 4.14 -0.62 -10.44
N PHE A 67 4.97 -1.27 -11.24
CA PHE A 67 4.91 -2.70 -11.54
C PHE A 67 6.31 -3.32 -11.35
N GLN A 68 6.47 -4.06 -10.26
CA GLN A 68 7.71 -4.77 -9.94
C GLN A 68 7.57 -6.23 -10.38
N GLU A 69 8.37 -6.66 -11.34
CA GLU A 69 8.49 -8.07 -11.70
C GLU A 69 9.18 -8.87 -10.59
N THR A 70 8.62 -10.02 -10.27
CA THR A 70 9.09 -10.98 -9.27
C THR A 70 8.64 -12.39 -9.69
N SER A 71 8.79 -13.37 -8.81
CA SER A 71 8.42 -14.75 -9.07
C SER A 71 7.89 -15.44 -7.81
N TYR A 72 7.21 -16.56 -8.01
CA TYR A 72 6.79 -17.47 -6.94
C TYR A 72 6.99 -18.91 -7.37
N LEU A 73 7.09 -19.82 -6.40
CA LEU A 73 7.10 -21.26 -6.67
C LEU A 73 5.66 -21.78 -6.68
N ASP A 74 5.30 -22.51 -7.74
CA ASP A 74 4.04 -23.22 -7.81
C ASP A 74 4.06 -24.54 -6.99
N SER A 75 2.94 -25.26 -7.00
CA SER A 75 2.81 -26.54 -6.28
C SER A 75 3.72 -27.65 -6.83
N GLN A 76 4.34 -27.45 -8.01
CA GLN A 76 5.31 -28.36 -8.62
C GLN A 76 6.75 -27.87 -8.42
N SER A 77 6.97 -26.88 -7.54
CA SER A 77 8.26 -26.23 -7.31
C SER A 77 8.87 -25.59 -8.56
N LYS A 78 8.03 -25.18 -9.52
CA LYS A 78 8.47 -24.42 -10.69
C LYS A 78 8.30 -22.94 -10.43
N GLU A 79 9.28 -22.18 -10.88
CA GLU A 79 9.25 -20.73 -10.82
C GLU A 79 8.26 -20.17 -11.84
N GLN A 80 7.35 -19.33 -11.37
CA GLN A 80 6.30 -18.69 -12.16
C GLN A 80 6.40 -17.16 -12.01
N PRO A 81 6.13 -16.40 -13.08
CA PRO A 81 6.20 -14.94 -13.05
C PRO A 81 5.11 -14.34 -12.16
N LEU A 82 5.45 -13.31 -11.40
CA LEU A 82 4.55 -12.56 -10.54
C LEU A 82 4.85 -11.07 -10.69
N VAL A 83 3.83 -10.23 -10.52
CA VAL A 83 4.01 -8.78 -10.52
C VAL A 83 3.43 -8.23 -9.23
N GLU A 84 4.23 -7.48 -8.47
CA GLU A 84 3.74 -6.64 -7.39
C GLU A 84 3.40 -5.26 -7.95
N MET A 85 2.27 -4.72 -7.57
CA MET A 85 1.82 -3.41 -8.03
C MET A 85 1.44 -2.49 -6.87
N THR A 86 1.74 -1.21 -7.06
CA THR A 86 1.33 -0.12 -6.16
C THR A 86 -0.17 0.16 -6.32
N ARG A 87 -0.70 1.04 -5.47
CA ARG A 87 -2.05 1.59 -5.61
C ARG A 87 -2.31 2.15 -7.01
N ASP A 88 -1.37 2.95 -7.55
CA ASP A 88 -1.54 3.62 -8.83
C ASP A 88 -1.46 2.62 -9.99
N GLY A 89 -0.52 1.68 -9.94
CA GLY A 89 -0.43 0.58 -10.91
C GLY A 89 -1.70 -0.29 -10.93
N PHE A 90 -2.20 -0.65 -9.74
CA PHE A 90 -3.47 -1.39 -9.61
C PHE A 90 -4.65 -0.60 -10.17
N THR A 91 -4.74 0.69 -9.85
CA THR A 91 -5.85 1.55 -10.29
C THR A 91 -5.86 1.61 -11.81
N LEU A 92 -4.72 1.89 -12.44
CA LEU A 92 -4.58 1.92 -13.89
C LEU A 92 -4.96 0.58 -14.54
N LEU A 93 -4.44 -0.53 -14.02
CA LEU A 93 -4.73 -1.87 -14.54
C LEU A 93 -6.24 -2.18 -14.51
N THR A 94 -6.90 -1.84 -13.39
CA THR A 94 -8.31 -2.18 -13.17
C THR A 94 -9.30 -1.23 -13.84
N MET A 95 -8.85 -0.09 -14.39
CA MET A 95 -9.72 0.78 -15.21
C MET A 95 -10.26 0.02 -16.44
N GLY A 96 -9.48 -0.91 -17.01
CA GLY A 96 -9.94 -1.77 -18.11
C GLY A 96 -10.85 -2.92 -17.67
N PHE A 97 -11.06 -3.13 -16.36
CA PHE A 97 -11.90 -4.20 -15.84
C PHE A 97 -13.33 -3.69 -15.59
N SER A 98 -14.28 -4.28 -16.31
CA SER A 98 -15.71 -3.97 -16.25
C SER A 98 -16.53 -5.08 -15.55
N GLY A 99 -17.78 -4.77 -15.21
CA GLY A 99 -18.73 -5.68 -14.56
C GLY A 99 -19.03 -5.32 -13.10
N GLU A 100 -20.20 -5.74 -12.60
CA GLU A 100 -20.68 -5.42 -11.25
C GLU A 100 -19.72 -5.91 -10.16
N LYS A 101 -19.18 -7.13 -10.31
CA LYS A 101 -18.15 -7.67 -9.43
C LYS A 101 -16.91 -6.77 -9.45
N ALA A 102 -16.39 -6.42 -10.63
CA ALA A 102 -15.21 -5.56 -10.73
C ALA A 102 -15.38 -4.23 -9.99
N VAL A 103 -16.57 -3.62 -10.03
CA VAL A 103 -16.85 -2.36 -9.28
C VAL A 103 -16.75 -2.56 -7.77
N ARG A 104 -17.39 -3.60 -7.23
CA ARG A 104 -17.34 -3.89 -5.78
C ARG A 104 -15.90 -4.11 -5.31
N TRP A 105 -15.09 -4.78 -6.12
CA TRP A 105 -13.72 -5.11 -5.78
C TRP A 105 -12.84 -3.86 -5.85
N LYS A 106 -13.03 -3.01 -6.87
CA LYS A 106 -12.38 -1.69 -6.95
C LYS A 106 -12.63 -0.84 -5.71
N ILE A 107 -13.87 -0.78 -5.22
CA ILE A 107 -14.22 -0.05 -3.99
C ILE A 107 -13.48 -0.63 -2.78
N ALA A 108 -13.49 -1.96 -2.60
CA ALA A 108 -12.80 -2.61 -1.48
C ALA A 108 -11.29 -2.36 -1.49
N TYR A 109 -10.67 -2.41 -2.67
CA TYR A 109 -9.25 -2.09 -2.85
C TYR A 109 -8.93 -0.64 -2.49
N ILE A 110 -9.75 0.32 -2.92
CA ILE A 110 -9.57 1.74 -2.54
C ILE A 110 -9.58 1.89 -1.02
N HIS A 111 -10.54 1.28 -0.33
CA HIS A 111 -10.61 1.34 1.13
C HIS A 111 -9.41 0.67 1.80
N ALA A 112 -9.02 -0.51 1.34
CA ALA A 112 -7.91 -1.25 1.93
C ALA A 112 -6.56 -0.52 1.76
N PHE A 113 -6.31 0.05 0.58
CA PHE A 113 -5.12 0.88 0.34
C PHE A 113 -5.09 2.10 1.26
N ASN A 114 -6.20 2.85 1.34
CA ASN A 114 -6.30 4.03 2.22
C ASN A 114 -6.05 3.68 3.70
N LEU A 115 -6.62 2.57 4.18
CA LEU A 115 -6.45 2.13 5.57
C LEU A 115 -5.01 1.73 5.87
N MET A 116 -4.35 0.98 4.96
CA MET A 116 -2.97 0.58 5.16
C MET A 116 -1.99 1.76 5.03
N GLU A 117 -2.22 2.67 4.09
CA GLU A 117 -1.44 3.91 3.97
C GLU A 117 -1.57 4.77 5.23
N ALA A 118 -2.79 4.94 5.76
CA ALA A 118 -3.01 5.66 7.01
C ALA A 118 -2.27 5.01 8.20
N LYS A 119 -2.27 3.67 8.27
CA LYS A 119 -1.53 2.93 9.31
C LYS A 119 -0.02 3.15 9.20
N LEU A 120 0.54 3.07 7.99
CA LEU A 120 1.96 3.34 7.75
C LEU A 120 2.34 4.76 8.15
N ASN A 121 1.53 5.74 7.75
CA ASN A 121 1.76 7.15 8.08
C ASN A 121 1.70 7.40 9.60
N TYR A 122 0.71 6.81 10.29
CA TYR A 122 0.58 6.91 11.73
C TYR A 122 1.79 6.29 12.45
N GLN A 123 2.22 5.10 12.05
CA GLN A 123 3.40 4.45 12.61
C GLN A 123 4.67 5.28 12.38
N GLY A 124 4.84 5.84 11.18
CA GLY A 124 5.95 6.74 10.88
C GLY A 124 5.95 8.00 11.75
N ALA A 125 4.78 8.60 11.96
CA ALA A 125 4.62 9.77 12.83
C ALA A 125 4.96 9.44 14.30
N LEU A 126 4.44 8.32 14.82
CA LEU A 126 4.70 7.88 16.20
C LEU A 126 6.18 7.59 16.44
N ILE A 127 6.83 6.89 15.51
CA ILE A 127 8.28 6.63 15.58
C ILE A 127 9.05 7.95 15.57
N ARG A 128 8.66 8.91 14.74
CA ARG A 128 9.28 10.23 14.71
C ARG A 128 9.10 10.97 16.03
N GLU A 129 7.91 10.95 16.62
CA GLU A 129 7.65 11.58 17.92
C GLU A 129 8.47 10.92 19.04
N LEU A 130 8.52 9.59 19.08
CA LEU A 130 9.34 8.84 20.04
C LEU A 130 10.84 9.11 19.87
N LEU A 131 11.34 9.18 18.64
CA LEU A 131 12.74 9.56 18.38
C LEU A 131 13.00 11.01 18.78
N LEU A 132 12.03 11.90 18.61
CA LEU A 132 12.15 13.28 19.05
C LEU A 132 11.99 13.42 20.56
N SER A 133 11.36 12.52 21.31
CA SER A 133 11.27 12.68 22.78
C SER A 133 12.64 12.53 23.46
N ASN A 134 13.57 11.82 22.84
CA ASN A 134 14.94 11.66 23.33
C ASN A 134 15.87 12.79 22.83
N ARG A 135 16.48 13.53 23.78
CA ARG A 135 17.41 14.65 23.52
C ARG A 135 18.59 14.28 22.60
N LYS A 136 19.09 13.04 22.66
CA LYS A 136 20.18 12.53 21.81
C LYS A 136 19.69 12.33 20.37
N TRP A 137 18.55 11.69 20.20
CA TRP A 137 17.97 11.37 18.89
C TRP A 137 17.45 12.62 18.15
N ARG A 138 16.94 13.64 18.84
CA ARG A 138 16.63 14.96 18.24
C ARG A 138 17.79 15.54 17.45
N LYS A 139 19.00 15.47 18.03
CA LYS A 139 20.20 16.03 17.41
C LYS A 139 20.66 15.21 16.21
N ILE A 140 20.65 13.89 16.34
CA ILE A 140 20.97 12.97 15.23
C ILE A 140 20.07 13.25 14.02
N LEU A 141 18.76 13.42 14.24
CA LEU A 141 17.82 13.74 13.18
C LEU A 141 18.13 15.11 12.54
N ARG A 142 18.49 16.11 13.34
CA ARG A 142 18.91 17.44 12.85
C ARG A 142 20.18 17.35 12.00
N TYR A 143 21.16 16.56 12.42
CA TYR A 143 22.41 16.40 11.68
C TYR A 143 22.21 15.62 10.37
N ARG A 144 21.27 14.65 10.35
CA ARG A 144 20.89 13.94 9.14
C ARG A 144 20.20 14.85 8.12
N GLN A 145 19.38 15.82 8.56
CA GLN A 145 18.83 16.87 7.69
C GLN A 145 19.93 17.77 7.10
N LEU A 146 21.00 18.02 7.84
CA LEU A 146 22.17 18.77 7.38
C LEU A 146 23.12 17.95 6.48
N LYS A 147 22.72 16.73 6.08
CA LYS A 147 23.50 15.80 5.24
C LYS A 147 24.90 15.47 5.80
N LEU A 148 25.11 15.60 7.11
CA LEU A 148 26.38 15.22 7.75
C LEU A 148 26.57 13.69 7.68
N SER A 149 27.82 13.28 7.49
CA SER A 149 28.19 11.86 7.47
C SER A 149 28.12 11.24 8.88
N GLN A 150 27.98 9.92 8.95
CA GLN A 150 27.91 9.21 10.24
C GLN A 150 29.14 9.49 11.15
N ARG A 151 30.32 9.69 10.55
CA ARG A 151 31.56 10.02 11.28
C ARG A 151 31.51 11.42 11.91
N GLU A 152 30.97 12.41 11.21
CA GLU A 152 30.82 13.78 11.71
C GLU A 152 29.75 13.86 12.80
N ILE A 153 28.64 13.14 12.61
CA ILE A 153 27.58 13.00 13.62
C ILE A 153 28.16 12.40 14.91
N GLY A 154 29.00 11.36 14.81
CA GLY A 154 29.67 10.76 15.97
C GLY A 154 30.53 11.77 16.75
N LYS A 155 31.39 12.52 16.07
CA LYS A 155 32.24 13.55 16.69
C LYS A 155 31.43 14.64 17.41
N LEU A 156 30.31 15.07 16.82
CA LEU A 156 29.43 16.09 17.39
C LEU A 156 28.67 15.59 18.64
N LEU A 157 28.33 14.30 18.69
CA LEU A 157 27.66 13.69 19.84
C LEU A 157 28.64 13.45 20.99
N ASP A 158 29.85 12.95 20.72
CA ASP A 158 30.87 12.67 21.73
C ASP A 158 31.33 13.96 22.44
N ARG A 159 31.54 15.04 21.67
CA ARG A 159 31.86 16.37 22.23
C ARG A 159 30.77 16.86 23.21
N PHE A 160 29.52 16.47 23.00
CA PHE A 160 28.40 16.89 23.83
C PHE A 160 28.26 16.08 25.13
N ILE A 161 28.68 14.81 25.11
CA ILE A 161 28.69 13.93 26.30
C ILE A 161 29.75 14.42 27.30
N TYR A 162 30.90 14.90 26.81
CA TYR A 162 31.97 15.43 27.66
C TYR A 162 31.65 16.80 28.31
N VAL A 163 30.80 17.62 27.70
CA VAL A 163 30.45 18.97 28.22
C VAL A 163 29.37 18.94 29.31
N ASN A 164 28.57 17.86 29.43
CA ASN A 164 27.50 17.75 30.45
C ASN A 164 27.88 16.86 31.66
N LYS A 165 29.17 16.56 31.85
CA LYS A 165 29.67 15.72 32.94
C LYS A 165 30.51 16.51 33.97
N SER A 166 30.26 17.81 34.07
CA SER A 166 30.94 18.78 34.95
C SER A 166 29.98 19.32 35.99
#